data_AF-A0A1V4ZS45-F1
#
_entry.id   AF-A0A1V4ZS45-F1
#
_cell.length_a   1.000
_cell.length_b   1.000
_cell.length_c   1.000
_cell.angle_alpha   90.00
_cell.angle_beta   90.00
_cell.angle_gamma   90.00
#
_symmetry.space_group_name_H-M   'P 1'
#
loop_
_entity.id
_entity.type
_entity.pdbx_description
1 polymer ?
#
loop_
_entity_poly.entity_id
_entity_poly.type
_entity_poly.pdbx_seq_one_letter_code
_entity_poly.pdbx_strand_id
1 'polypeptide(L)'
;MKESRFVIKQISIFSENKPGRLAAIARALQEEKINILAFSIAEADGFGVVRALVDKPKKAHEKLGALGFNVAFTDVIAIRMKDEPGGLYETARILGEGHINIEYAYAYSGKDAAVLILRVDNVEAAISAIQKGGGTLLESSLFQ
;
A
#
# COMPACT_ATOMS: atom_id res chain seq x y z
N MET A 1 -15.30 -15.01 4.15
CA MET A 1 -14.90 -14.41 2.85
C MET A 1 -13.46 -14.82 2.59
N LYS A 2 -13.15 -15.48 1.47
CA LYS A 2 -11.75 -15.74 1.09
C LYS A 2 -11.12 -14.39 0.81
N GLU A 3 -10.10 -13.99 1.56
CA GLU A 3 -9.28 -12.83 1.18
C GLU A 3 -8.77 -13.09 -0.25
N SER A 4 -9.06 -12.16 -1.16
CA SER A 4 -8.68 -12.29 -2.57
C SER A 4 -7.15 -12.27 -2.68
N ARG A 5 -6.60 -13.12 -3.54
CA ARG A 5 -5.16 -13.33 -3.80
C ARG A 5 -4.36 -12.03 -4.08
N PHE A 6 -5.05 -10.95 -4.41
CA PHE A 6 -4.45 -9.67 -4.80
C PHE A 6 -4.66 -8.55 -3.76
N VAL A 7 -5.36 -8.84 -2.65
CA VAL A 7 -5.64 -7.84 -1.61
C VAL A 7 -4.50 -7.86 -0.59
N ILE A 8 -3.81 -6.74 -0.49
CA ILE A 8 -2.66 -6.55 0.38
C ILE A 8 -3.11 -5.70 1.58
N LYS A 9 -2.77 -6.14 2.79
CA LYS A 9 -2.99 -5.37 4.01
C LYS A 9 -1.86 -4.37 4.22
N GLN A 10 -2.15 -3.09 4.00
CA GLN A 10 -1.30 -1.98 4.41
C GLN A 10 -1.57 -1.63 5.88
N ILE A 11 -0.52 -1.26 6.62
CA ILE A 11 -0.68 -0.54 7.90
C ILE A 11 -0.63 0.97 7.64
N SER A 12 -1.60 1.68 8.19
CA SER A 12 -1.71 3.14 8.13
C SER A 12 -1.58 3.67 9.56
N ILE A 13 -0.48 4.37 9.84
CA ILE A 13 -0.09 4.82 11.17
C ILE A 13 -0.25 6.33 11.22
N PHE A 14 -1.20 6.82 12.01
CA PHE A 14 -1.36 8.24 12.25
C PHE A 14 -0.29 8.73 13.22
N SER A 15 0.45 9.77 12.85
CA SER A 15 1.52 10.32 13.66
C SER A 15 1.61 11.83 13.52
N GLU A 16 1.95 12.50 14.62
CA GLU A 16 2.42 13.89 14.58
C GLU A 16 3.64 14.02 13.67
N ASN A 17 3.70 15.12 12.92
CA ASN A 17 4.85 15.48 12.11
C ASN A 17 5.91 16.15 13.00
N LYS A 18 6.63 15.34 13.78
CA LYS A 18 7.69 15.79 14.69
C LYS A 18 8.97 14.95 14.55
N PRO A 19 10.15 15.54 14.79
CA PRO A 19 11.40 14.80 14.82
C PRO A 19 11.33 13.55 15.71
N GLY A 20 11.90 12.45 15.24
CA GLY A 20 11.98 11.18 15.99
C GLY A 20 10.73 10.30 15.92
N ARG A 21 9.57 10.80 15.48
CA ARG A 21 8.34 10.00 15.39
C ARG A 21 8.47 8.82 14.43
N LEU A 22 9.00 9.06 13.23
CA LEU A 22 9.28 7.99 12.27
C LEU A 22 10.33 7.00 12.78
N ALA A 23 11.35 7.50 13.51
CA ALA A 23 12.37 6.64 14.11
C ALA A 23 11.77 5.72 15.19
N ALA A 24 10.81 6.20 15.98
CA ALA A 24 10.09 5.38 16.96
C ALA A 24 9.26 4.27 16.26
N ILE A 25 8.59 4.58 15.15
CA ILE A 25 7.89 3.58 14.33
C ILE A 25 8.87 2.54 13.80
N ALA A 26 9.96 2.97 13.15
CA ALA A 26 10.95 2.09 12.56
C ALA A 26 11.62 1.17 13.61
N ARG A 27 11.94 1.72 14.79
CA ARG A 27 12.49 0.96 15.91
C ARG A 27 11.53 -0.12 16.39
N ALA A 28 10.24 0.20 16.53
CA ALA A 28 9.23 -0.78 16.95
C ALA A 28 9.15 -1.96 15.98
N LEU A 29 9.22 -1.69 14.66
CA LEU A 29 9.25 -2.74 13.63
C LEU A 29 10.56 -3.55 13.67
N GLN A 30 11.69 -2.88 13.87
CA GLN A 30 13.00 -3.53 14.00
C GLN A 30 13.07 -4.50 15.19
N GLU A 31 12.60 -4.09 16.37
CA GLU A 31 12.56 -4.93 17.58
C GLU A 31 11.77 -6.22 17.35
N GLU A 32 10.71 -6.17 16.53
CA GLU A 32 9.89 -7.31 16.19
C GLU A 32 10.40 -8.11 14.97
N LYS A 33 11.53 -7.70 14.38
CA LYS A 33 12.12 -8.24 13.14
C LYS A 33 11.11 -8.22 11.98
N ILE A 34 10.47 -7.07 11.78
CA ILE A 34 9.49 -6.82 10.73
C ILE A 34 10.18 -6.01 9.63
N ASN A 35 10.12 -6.49 8.39
CA ASN A 35 10.68 -5.80 7.24
C ASN A 35 9.64 -4.85 6.62
N ILE A 36 10.09 -3.71 6.11
CA ILE A 36 9.27 -2.76 5.35
C ILE A 36 9.50 -3.02 3.87
N LEU A 37 8.42 -3.29 3.14
CA LEU A 37 8.44 -3.69 1.73
C LEU A 37 8.06 -2.53 0.81
N ALA A 38 7.18 -1.65 1.27
CA ALA A 38 6.84 -0.40 0.60
C ALA A 38 6.43 0.64 1.64
N PHE A 39 6.63 1.91 1.33
CA PHE A 39 6.45 3.00 2.29
C PHE A 39 6.04 4.30 1.59
N SER A 40 5.09 5.03 2.18
CA SER A 40 4.80 6.42 1.83
C SER A 40 4.33 7.18 3.06
N ILE A 41 4.46 8.51 3.03
CA ILE A 41 3.88 9.39 4.04
C ILE A 41 2.93 10.31 3.31
N ALA A 42 1.69 10.40 3.78
CA ALA A 42 0.75 11.44 3.38
C ALA A 42 0.70 12.50 4.48
N GLU A 43 1.11 13.72 4.14
CA GLU A 43 1.12 14.87 5.03
C GLU A 43 -0.26 15.49 5.20
N ALA A 44 -0.50 16.04 6.40
CA ALA A 44 -1.60 16.92 6.75
C ALA A 44 -1.07 17.98 7.73
N ASP A 45 -1.76 19.11 7.92
CA ASP A 45 -1.26 20.16 8.80
C ASP A 45 -0.98 19.64 10.22
N GLY A 46 0.30 19.63 10.61
CA GLY A 46 0.79 19.14 11.91
C GLY A 46 0.87 17.62 12.08
N PHE A 47 0.33 16.83 11.14
CA PHE A 47 0.23 15.38 11.23
C PHE A 47 0.60 14.69 9.92
N GLY A 48 0.73 13.37 9.96
CA GLY A 48 0.91 12.56 8.76
C GLY A 48 0.40 11.16 8.97
N VAL A 49 0.06 10.52 7.86
CA VAL A 49 -0.25 9.09 7.81
C VAL A 49 0.91 8.38 7.16
N VAL A 50 1.64 7.61 7.98
CA VAL A 50 2.65 6.69 7.49
C VAL A 50 1.95 5.45 6.96
N ARG A 51 2.11 5.14 5.68
CA ARG A 51 1.55 3.97 5.00
C ARG A 51 2.68 3.01 4.72
N ALA A 52 2.56 1.77 5.18
CA ALA A 52 3.58 0.76 4.95
C ALA A 52 2.98 -0.59 4.57
N LEU A 53 3.61 -1.24 3.60
CA LEU A 53 3.50 -2.69 3.43
C LEU A 53 4.65 -3.33 4.20
N VAL A 54 4.32 -4.31 5.05
CA VAL A 54 5.29 -5.01 5.89
C VAL A 54 5.06 -6.51 5.79
N ASP A 55 6.11 -7.31 5.98
CA ASP A 55 6.03 -8.78 5.93
C ASP A 55 5.13 -9.35 7.05
N LYS A 56 4.98 -8.67 8.19
CA LYS A 56 4.20 -9.14 9.34
C LYS A 56 3.16 -8.11 9.77
N PRO A 57 2.08 -7.87 8.99
CA PRO A 57 1.17 -6.74 9.20
C PRO A 57 0.39 -6.82 10.52
N LYS A 58 -0.06 -8.00 10.93
CA LYS A 58 -0.75 -8.21 12.22
C LYS A 58 0.16 -7.89 13.40
N LYS A 59 1.39 -8.41 13.36
CA LYS A 59 2.40 -8.19 14.40
C LYS A 59 2.80 -6.71 14.50
N ALA A 60 2.94 -6.04 13.36
CA ALA A 60 3.24 -4.61 13.30
C ALA A 60 2.11 -3.78 13.94
N HIS A 61 0.86 -4.08 13.58
CA HIS A 61 -0.32 -3.42 14.14
C HIS A 61 -0.38 -3.57 15.67
N GLU A 62 -0.22 -4.79 16.18
CA GLU A 62 -0.23 -5.06 17.63
C GLU A 62 0.89 -4.32 18.36
N LYS A 63 2.14 -4.41 17.86
CA LYS A 63 3.30 -3.76 18.49
C LYS A 63 3.15 -2.24 18.52
N LEU A 64 2.80 -1.63 17.40
CA LEU A 64 2.65 -0.17 17.29
C LEU A 64 1.45 0.31 18.12
N GLY A 65 0.34 -0.42 18.13
CA GLY A 65 -0.81 -0.14 18.98
C GLY A 65 -0.46 -0.18 20.47
N ALA A 66 0.32 -1.18 20.91
CA ALA A 66 0.80 -1.29 22.29
C ALA A 66 1.71 -0.11 22.72
N LEU A 67 2.36 0.56 21.76
CA LEU A 67 3.16 1.76 21.99
C LEU A 67 2.35 3.06 21.91
N GLY A 68 1.02 2.97 21.74
CA GLY A 68 0.12 4.12 21.70
C GLY A 68 0.01 4.79 20.33
N PHE A 69 0.53 4.19 19.25
CA PHE A 69 0.23 4.66 17.90
C PHE A 69 -1.20 4.28 17.50
N ASN A 70 -1.88 5.18 16.80
CA ASN A 70 -3.13 4.85 16.13
C ASN A 70 -2.81 4.19 14.78
N VAL A 71 -3.15 2.91 14.64
CA VAL A 71 -2.86 2.09 13.47
C VAL A 71 -4.15 1.52 12.92
N ALA A 72 -4.34 1.62 11.62
CA ALA A 72 -5.45 1.00 10.91
C ALA A 72 -4.93 0.07 9.80
N PHE A 73 -5.70 -0.96 9.49
CA PHE A 73 -5.50 -1.69 8.24
C PHE A 73 -6.18 -0.98 7.08
N THR A 74 -5.55 -1.02 5.93
CA THR A 74 -6.14 -0.54 4.68
C THR A 74 -5.87 -1.55 3.59
N ASP A 75 -6.92 -1.96 2.89
CA ASP A 75 -6.80 -2.87 1.76
C ASP A 75 -6.34 -2.10 0.52
N VAL A 76 -5.23 -2.55 -0.07
CA VAL A 76 -4.66 -2.02 -1.30
C VAL A 76 -4.40 -3.16 -2.29
N ILE A 77 -4.20 -2.81 -3.55
CA ILE A 77 -3.76 -3.74 -4.61
C ILE A 77 -2.45 -3.26 -5.21
N ALA A 78 -1.67 -4.18 -5.76
CA ALA A 78 -0.42 -3.86 -6.46
C ALA A 78 -0.50 -4.29 -7.92
N ILE A 79 -0.03 -3.42 -8.81
CA ILE A 79 -0.05 -3.61 -10.26
C ILE A 79 1.35 -3.43 -10.80
N ARG A 80 1.79 -4.36 -11.66
CA ARG A 80 2.99 -4.21 -12.45
C ARG A 80 2.70 -3.26 -13.60
N MET A 81 3.43 -2.16 -13.66
CA MET A 81 3.40 -1.22 -14.78
C MET A 81 4.55 -1.50 -15.75
N LYS A 82 4.38 -1.02 -16.98
CA LYS A 82 5.51 -0.83 -17.88
C LYS A 82 6.32 0.38 -17.42
N ASP A 83 7.65 0.28 -17.46
CA ASP A 83 8.54 1.39 -17.14
C ASP A 83 8.87 2.21 -18.40
N GLU A 84 7.82 2.79 -18.98
CA GLU A 84 7.89 3.64 -20.18
C GLU A 84 6.79 4.72 -20.11
N PRO A 85 6.90 5.82 -20.88
CA PRO A 85 5.83 6.81 -20.97
C PRO A 85 4.48 6.16 -21.30
N GLY A 86 3.46 6.45 -20.49
CA GLY A 86 2.13 5.84 -20.61
C GLY A 86 1.90 4.59 -19.74
N GLY A 87 2.91 4.05 -19.04
CA GLY A 87 2.74 2.88 -18.16
C GLY A 87 1.65 3.06 -17.09
N LEU A 88 1.56 4.24 -16.49
CA LEU A 88 0.48 4.61 -15.56
C LEU A 88 -0.88 4.78 -16.28
N TYR A 89 -0.87 5.34 -17.49
CA TYR A 89 -2.10 5.63 -18.24
C TYR A 89 -2.93 4.37 -18.47
N GLU A 90 -2.31 3.26 -18.85
CA GLU A 90 -3.05 2.00 -19.07
C GLU A 90 -3.82 1.56 -17.81
N THR A 91 -3.16 1.62 -16.65
CA THR A 91 -3.79 1.24 -15.38
C THR A 91 -4.90 2.22 -14.99
N ALA A 92 -4.63 3.52 -15.07
CA ALA A 92 -5.60 4.55 -14.73
C ALA A 92 -6.82 4.54 -15.66
N ARG A 93 -6.61 4.30 -16.97
CA ARG A 93 -7.67 4.19 -17.98
C ARG A 93 -8.60 3.03 -17.67
N ILE A 94 -8.07 1.83 -17.39
CA ILE A 94 -8.89 0.65 -17.07
C ILE A 94 -9.77 0.91 -15.83
N LEU A 95 -9.22 1.51 -14.78
CA LEU A 95 -9.99 1.82 -13.57
C LEU A 95 -11.02 2.92 -13.82
N GLY A 96 -10.67 3.97 -14.59
CA GLY A 96 -11.58 5.04 -14.96
C GLY A 96 -12.76 4.59 -15.81
N GLU A 97 -12.51 3.77 -16.85
CA GLU A 97 -13.55 3.14 -17.68
C GLU A 97 -14.46 2.20 -16.86
N GLY A 98 -13.91 1.58 -15.82
CA GLY A 98 -14.66 0.76 -14.86
C GLY A 98 -15.38 1.56 -13.78
N HIS A 99 -15.35 2.89 -13.81
CA HIS A 99 -15.91 3.79 -12.78
C HIS A 99 -15.40 3.50 -11.35
N ILE A 100 -14.11 3.18 -11.23
CA ILE A 100 -13.44 2.90 -9.95
C ILE A 100 -12.52 4.05 -9.61
N ASN A 101 -12.77 4.71 -8.47
CA ASN A 101 -11.94 5.82 -8.03
C ASN A 101 -10.64 5.32 -7.39
N ILE A 102 -9.52 5.99 -7.73
CA ILE A 102 -8.23 5.81 -7.05
C ILE A 102 -8.16 6.85 -5.92
N GLU A 103 -8.19 6.40 -4.67
CA GLU A 103 -8.14 7.31 -3.51
C GLU A 103 -6.72 7.84 -3.29
N TYR A 104 -5.73 6.96 -3.46
CA TYR A 104 -4.32 7.31 -3.47
C TYR A 104 -3.47 6.21 -4.10
N ALA A 105 -2.27 6.59 -4.51
CA ALA A 105 -1.29 5.69 -5.09
C ALA A 105 0.11 6.02 -4.59
N TYR A 106 0.99 5.03 -4.62
CA TYR A 106 2.43 5.24 -4.56
C TYR A 106 3.10 4.20 -5.45
N ALA A 107 4.20 4.60 -6.08
CA ALA A 107 4.87 3.78 -7.06
C ALA A 107 6.38 3.86 -6.88
N TYR A 108 7.05 2.82 -7.33
CA TYR A 108 8.49 2.78 -7.47
C TYR A 108 8.85 2.06 -8.76
N SER A 109 9.85 2.57 -9.47
CA SER A 109 10.48 1.82 -10.56
C SER A 109 11.78 1.21 -10.07
N GLY A 110 11.79 -0.12 -9.95
CA GLY A 110 12.98 -0.90 -9.64
C GLY A 110 13.62 -1.47 -10.90
N LYS A 111 14.75 -2.17 -10.74
CA LYS A 111 15.49 -2.76 -11.87
C LYS A 111 14.67 -3.76 -12.70
N ASP A 112 13.72 -4.47 -12.08
CA ASP A 112 12.99 -5.57 -12.71
C ASP A 112 11.57 -5.18 -13.17
N ALA A 113 10.98 -4.15 -12.55
CA ALA A 113 9.65 -3.66 -12.87
C ALA A 113 9.33 -2.32 -12.19
N ALA A 114 8.44 -1.56 -12.83
CA ALA A 114 7.67 -0.52 -12.15
C ALA A 114 6.46 -1.15 -11.43
N VAL A 115 6.29 -0.81 -10.16
CA VAL A 115 5.18 -1.30 -9.31
C VAL A 115 4.37 -0.12 -8.82
N LEU A 116 3.06 -0.21 -9.00
CA LEU A 116 2.06 0.74 -8.53
C LEU A 116 1.23 0.10 -7.43
N ILE A 117 1.19 0.71 -6.25
CA ILE A 117 0.32 0.29 -5.16
C ILE A 117 -0.82 1.30 -5.05
N LEU A 118 -2.05 0.78 -5.00
CA LEU A 118 -3.27 1.56 -5.13
C LEU A 118 -4.23 1.26 -4.00
N ARG A 119 -4.76 2.33 -3.42
CA ARG A 119 -6.03 2.27 -2.72
C ARG A 119 -7.14 2.73 -3.67
N VAL A 120 -8.19 1.94 -3.73
CA VAL A 120 -9.39 2.19 -4.53
C VAL A 120 -10.63 2.12 -3.66
N ASP A 121 -11.70 2.77 -4.11
CA ASP A 121 -13.01 2.77 -3.45
C ASP A 121 -13.67 1.37 -3.45
N ASN A 122 -13.48 0.57 -4.51
CA ASN A 122 -13.97 -0.80 -4.63
C ASN A 122 -12.89 -1.76 -5.12
N VAL A 123 -12.30 -2.49 -4.18
CA VAL A 123 -11.17 -3.40 -4.42
C VAL A 123 -11.55 -4.60 -5.30
N GLU A 124 -12.73 -5.20 -5.10
CA GLU A 124 -13.16 -6.36 -5.88
C GLU A 124 -13.44 -5.98 -7.35
N ALA A 125 -14.10 -4.83 -7.56
CA ALA A 125 -14.33 -4.29 -8.90
C ALA A 125 -13.01 -3.94 -9.60
N ALA A 126 -12.08 -3.32 -8.89
CA ALA A 126 -10.75 -3.00 -9.41
C ALA A 126 -9.98 -4.24 -9.88
N ILE A 127 -9.95 -5.29 -9.06
CA ILE A 127 -9.31 -6.56 -9.42
C ILE A 127 -9.93 -7.12 -10.71
N SER A 128 -11.26 -7.17 -10.79
CA SER A 128 -11.94 -7.68 -11.98
C SER A 128 -11.67 -6.81 -13.22
N ALA A 129 -11.66 -5.48 -13.08
CA ALA A 129 -11.44 -4.56 -14.19
C ALA A 129 -10.03 -4.70 -14.75
N ILE A 130 -9.02 -4.71 -13.87
CA ILE A 130 -7.61 -4.86 -14.26
C ILE A 130 -7.36 -6.19 -14.98
N GLN A 131 -7.91 -7.30 -14.48
CA GLN A 131 -7.78 -8.60 -15.14
C GLN A 131 -8.43 -8.64 -16.52
N LYS A 132 -9.63 -8.06 -16.67
CA LYS A 132 -10.33 -7.97 -17.96
C LYS A 132 -9.65 -7.03 -18.95
N GLY A 133 -9.05 -5.95 -18.44
CA GLY A 133 -8.33 -4.94 -19.22
C GLY A 133 -6.91 -5.33 -19.62
N GLY A 134 -6.45 -6.55 -19.28
CA GLY A 134 -5.11 -7.05 -19.63
C GLY A 134 -3.98 -6.52 -18.75
N GLY A 135 -4.31 -5.86 -17.62
CA GLY A 135 -3.32 -5.42 -16.66
C GLY A 135 -2.79 -6.57 -15.79
N THR A 136 -1.63 -6.36 -15.17
CA THR A 136 -0.95 -7.40 -14.37
C THR A 136 -1.02 -7.06 -12.88
N LEU A 137 -1.87 -7.76 -12.13
CA LEU A 137 -1.90 -7.70 -10.66
C LEU A 137 -0.75 -8.52 -10.06
N LEU A 138 -0.17 -8.00 -8.98
CA LEU A 138 0.78 -8.71 -8.15
C LEU A 138 0.07 -9.39 -6.99
N GLU A 139 0.48 -10.61 -6.67
CA GLU A 139 -0.09 -11.38 -5.57
C GLU A 139 0.27 -10.79 -4.21
N SER A 140 -0.65 -10.90 -3.26
CA SER A 140 -0.43 -10.45 -1.88
C SER A 140 0.71 -11.17 -1.17
N SER A 141 1.01 -12.41 -1.59
CA SER A 141 2.12 -13.22 -1.08
C SER A 141 3.51 -12.64 -1.36
N LEU A 142 3.63 -11.69 -2.31
CA LEU A 142 4.87 -10.95 -2.53
C LEU A 142 5.12 -9.87 -1.46
N PHE A 143 4.12 -9.61 -0.60
CA PHE A 143 4.10 -8.52 0.37
C PHE A 143 3.84 -8.99 1.82
N GLN A 144 3.95 -10.29 2.09
CA GLN A 144 3.61 -10.95 3.36
C GLN A 144 4.62 -12.04 3.74
#